data_AF-A0A2D5XF79-F1
#
_entry.id   AF-A0A2D5XF79-F1
#
_cell.length_a   1.000
_cell.length_b   1.000
_cell.length_c   1.000
_cell.angle_alpha   90.00
_cell.angle_beta   90.00
_cell.angle_gamma   90.00
#
_symmetry.space_group_name_H-M   'P 1'
#
loop_
_entity.id
_entity.type
_entity.pdbx_description
1 polymer ?
#
loop_
_entity_poly.entity_id
_entity_poly.type
_entity_poly.pdbx_seq_one_letter_code
_entity_poly.pdbx_strand_id
1 'polypeptide(L)'
;MKRNIGLFLEDHRNSTTLYFAPLHTDFASDRISRIQKKDGLHNEDNLLHYYTELSFFKYIIENIELIEKSIGHCRKKGFLEDRDLQDATVRRLEVIGEAAKNIPKNFRKQYKETEWKKIAGLRDIIIHAYFKINLDIIWRIIKEDLPILKKQIADISKSLK
;
A
#
# COMPACT_ATOMS: atom_id res chain seq x y z
N MET A 1 -7.06 33.18 30.31
CA MET A 1 -6.23 33.31 29.11
C MET A 1 -6.01 31.92 28.51
N LYS A 2 -6.87 31.49 27.58
CA LYS A 2 -6.76 30.18 26.90
C LYS A 2 -6.16 30.44 25.51
N ARG A 3 -5.02 29.85 25.18
CA ARG A 3 -4.46 29.89 23.81
C ARG A 3 -5.06 28.73 23.01
N ASN A 4 -5.96 29.06 22.10
CA ASN A 4 -6.40 28.17 21.03
C ASN A 4 -5.25 28.05 20.02
N ILE A 5 -4.79 26.82 19.77
CA ILE A 5 -3.96 26.50 18.62
C ILE A 5 -4.94 25.95 17.57
N GLY A 6 -5.48 26.84 16.74
CA GLY A 6 -6.41 26.46 15.68
C GLY A 6 -5.65 25.97 14.46
N LEU A 7 -5.73 24.68 14.15
CA LEU A 7 -5.43 24.13 12.83
C LEU A 7 -6.63 23.33 12.35
N PHE A 8 -7.72 24.03 12.05
CA PHE A 8 -8.81 23.50 11.22
C PHE A 8 -9.43 24.68 10.46
N LEU A 9 -9.35 24.65 9.13
CA LEU A 9 -10.26 25.42 8.28
C LEU A 9 -11.51 24.56 8.12
N GLU A 10 -12.61 24.97 8.75
CA GLU A 10 -13.94 24.41 8.51
C GLU A 10 -14.55 25.09 7.28
N ASP A 11 -14.92 24.31 6.26
CA ASP A 11 -15.92 24.72 5.27
C ASP A 11 -17.24 24.03 5.64
N HIS A 12 -18.25 24.84 5.99
CA HIS A 12 -19.54 24.40 6.51
C HIS A 12 -20.53 23.92 5.44
N ARG A 13 -20.06 23.33 4.34
CA ARG A 13 -20.95 22.72 3.34
C ARG A 13 -20.38 21.40 2.82
N ASN A 14 -21.02 20.31 3.26
CA ASN A 14 -20.87 18.90 2.87
C ASN A 14 -19.83 18.03 3.60
N SER A 15 -20.39 17.08 4.37
CA SER A 15 -19.91 15.74 4.75
C SER A 15 -18.48 15.38 4.36
N THR A 16 -17.62 15.27 5.37
CA THR A 16 -16.25 14.78 5.31
C THR A 16 -16.18 13.34 4.82
N THR A 17 -16.19 13.16 3.51
CA THR A 17 -15.51 12.03 2.85
C THR A 17 -14.29 12.62 2.16
N LEU A 18 -13.10 12.41 2.75
CA LEU A 18 -11.85 12.57 2.02
C LEU A 18 -11.82 11.46 0.96
N TYR A 19 -12.40 11.75 -0.20
CA TYR A 19 -12.04 11.02 -1.40
C TYR A 19 -10.54 11.26 -1.60
N PHE A 20 -9.74 10.21 -1.45
CA PHE A 20 -8.53 10.09 -2.24
C PHE A 20 -8.99 10.06 -3.70
N ALA A 21 -9.18 11.24 -4.29
CA ALA A 21 -9.14 11.36 -5.73
C ALA A 21 -7.77 10.82 -6.16
N PRO A 22 -7.69 9.91 -7.14
CA PRO A 22 -6.40 9.51 -7.67
C PRO A 22 -5.76 10.76 -8.26
N LEU A 23 -4.80 11.34 -7.54
CA LEU A 23 -3.78 12.21 -8.10
C LEU A 23 -2.98 11.34 -9.06
N HIS A 24 -3.44 11.23 -10.31
CA HIS A 24 -2.66 10.99 -11.53
C HIS A 24 -3.55 10.43 -12.65
N THR A 25 -4.41 11.27 -13.23
CA THR A 25 -4.87 11.03 -14.62
C THR A 25 -3.94 11.67 -15.64
N ASP A 26 -3.22 12.75 -15.30
CA ASP A 26 -2.43 13.49 -16.31
C ASP A 26 -1.10 12.80 -16.67
N PHE A 27 -0.39 12.22 -15.70
CA PHE A 27 0.87 11.50 -15.99
C PHE A 27 0.67 10.08 -16.54
N ALA A 28 -0.46 9.46 -16.22
CA ALA A 28 -0.81 8.15 -16.76
C ALA A 28 -1.26 8.28 -18.22
N SER A 29 -2.11 9.27 -18.54
CA SER A 29 -2.61 9.53 -19.90
C SER A 29 -1.47 9.82 -20.90
N ASP A 30 -0.49 10.62 -20.47
CA ASP A 30 0.64 11.02 -21.33
C ASP A 30 1.66 9.89 -21.60
N ARG A 31 1.64 8.83 -20.77
CA ARG A 31 2.46 7.63 -20.94
C ARG A 31 1.70 6.54 -21.71
N ILE A 32 0.39 6.42 -21.49
CA ILE A 32 -0.54 5.56 -22.23
C ILE A 32 -0.54 5.94 -23.71
N SER A 33 -0.61 7.25 -24.04
CA SER A 33 -0.60 7.75 -25.41
C SER A 33 0.70 7.42 -26.18
N ARG A 34 1.85 7.34 -25.49
CA ARG A 34 3.13 6.96 -26.08
C ARG A 34 3.25 5.45 -26.34
N ILE A 35 2.54 4.63 -25.55
CA ILE A 35 2.60 3.16 -25.64
C ILE A 35 1.55 2.62 -26.63
N GLN A 36 0.39 3.26 -26.73
CA GLN A 36 -0.59 2.99 -27.80
C GLN A 36 0.02 3.11 -29.21
N LYS A 37 0.97 4.02 -29.41
CA LYS A 37 1.68 4.17 -30.69
C LYS A 37 2.69 3.06 -31.00
N LYS A 38 3.09 2.26 -30.00
CA LYS A 38 4.19 1.29 -30.12
C LYS A 38 3.70 -0.14 -30.34
N ASP A 39 2.59 -0.56 -29.72
CA ASP A 39 2.23 -1.99 -29.63
C ASP A 39 0.91 -2.38 -30.32
N GLY A 40 0.22 -1.44 -30.99
CA GLY A 40 -0.82 -1.75 -32.00
C GLY A 40 -2.09 -2.47 -31.55
N LEU A 41 -2.18 -2.93 -30.31
CA LEU A 41 -3.34 -3.64 -29.76
C LEU A 41 -3.42 -3.34 -28.27
N HIS A 42 -4.46 -2.64 -27.83
CA HIS A 42 -5.25 -2.84 -26.60
C HIS A 42 -6.16 -1.62 -26.39
N ASN A 43 -7.44 -1.89 -26.18
CA ASN A 43 -8.46 -0.94 -25.77
C ASN A 43 -8.02 -0.15 -24.52
N GLU A 44 -8.31 1.16 -24.50
CA GLU A 44 -7.91 2.10 -23.44
C GLU A 44 -8.27 1.63 -22.03
N ASP A 45 -9.44 1.01 -21.89
CA ASP A 45 -9.93 0.49 -20.61
C ASP A 45 -9.05 -0.64 -20.05
N ASN A 46 -8.51 -1.52 -20.90
CA ASN A 46 -7.62 -2.61 -20.47
C ASN A 46 -6.23 -2.09 -20.11
N LEU A 47 -5.75 -1.07 -20.82
CA LEU A 47 -4.46 -0.44 -20.52
C LEU A 47 -4.52 0.30 -19.18
N LEU A 48 -5.55 1.12 -18.96
CA LEU A 48 -5.70 1.86 -17.71
C LEU A 48 -5.82 0.91 -16.51
N HIS A 49 -6.53 -0.22 -16.67
CA HIS A 49 -6.61 -1.25 -15.64
C HIS A 49 -5.24 -1.84 -15.32
N TYR A 50 -4.49 -2.22 -16.36
CA TYR A 50 -3.13 -2.76 -16.24
C TYR A 50 -2.16 -1.78 -15.55
N TYR A 51 -2.17 -0.50 -15.93
CA TYR A 51 -1.33 0.52 -15.28
C TYR A 51 -1.73 0.78 -13.82
N THR A 52 -3.02 0.72 -13.52
CA THR A 52 -3.53 0.87 -12.14
C THR A 52 -3.08 -0.30 -11.26
N GLU A 53 -3.11 -1.52 -11.79
CA GLU A 53 -2.63 -2.72 -11.08
C GLU A 53 -1.12 -2.70 -10.83
N LEU A 54 -0.33 -2.36 -11.86
CA LEU A 54 1.11 -2.19 -11.74
C LEU A 54 1.49 -1.11 -10.72
N SER A 55 0.66 -0.06 -10.60
CA SER A 55 0.81 0.98 -9.58
C SER A 55 0.71 0.39 -8.16
N PHE A 56 -0.30 -0.46 -7.88
CA PHE A 56 -0.46 -1.06 -6.55
C PHE A 56 0.66 -2.05 -6.19
N PHE A 57 1.11 -2.87 -7.14
CA PHE A 57 2.26 -3.77 -6.88
C PHE A 57 3.53 -3.01 -6.58
N LYS A 58 3.77 -1.92 -7.32
CA LYS A 58 4.89 -1.02 -7.03
C LYS A 58 4.79 -0.48 -5.61
N TYR A 59 3.62 0.02 -5.18
CA TYR A 59 3.45 0.52 -3.81
C TYR A 59 3.69 -0.55 -2.75
N ILE A 60 3.23 -1.79 -2.97
CA ILE A 60 3.48 -2.89 -2.04
C ILE A 60 4.98 -3.18 -1.93
N ILE A 61 5.66 -3.37 -3.05
CA ILE A 61 7.11 -3.68 -3.07
C ILE A 61 7.91 -2.54 -2.44
N GLU A 62 7.65 -1.30 -2.83
CA GLU A 62 8.36 -0.12 -2.33
C GLU A 62 8.23 0.02 -0.81
N ASN A 63 7.03 -0.20 -0.26
CA ASN A 63 6.83 -0.12 1.19
C ASN A 63 7.48 -1.29 1.94
N ILE A 64 7.49 -2.50 1.36
CA ILE A 64 8.26 -3.61 1.94
C ILE A 64 9.75 -3.28 1.98
N GLU A 65 10.30 -2.75 0.88
CA GLU A 65 11.72 -2.38 0.81
C GLU A 65 12.09 -1.26 1.79
N LEU A 66 11.20 -0.29 1.99
CA LEU A 66 11.39 0.75 3.00
C LEU A 66 11.36 0.17 4.42
N ILE A 67 10.48 -0.80 4.72
CA ILE A 67 10.49 -1.52 5.99
C ILE A 67 11.81 -2.29 6.15
N GLU A 68 12.22 -3.08 5.15
CA GLU A 68 13.48 -3.84 5.17
C GLU A 68 14.69 -2.94 5.41
N LYS A 69 14.74 -1.79 4.72
CA LYS A 69 15.80 -0.79 4.89
C LYS A 69 15.80 -0.16 6.27
N SER A 70 14.64 0.23 6.80
CA SER A 70 14.52 0.81 8.14
C SER A 70 14.88 -0.21 9.23
N ILE A 71 14.49 -1.47 9.06
CA ILE A 71 14.79 -2.55 10.01
C ILE A 71 16.27 -2.92 9.93
N GLY A 72 16.85 -3.07 8.73
CA GLY A 72 18.25 -3.44 8.54
C GLY A 72 18.65 -4.67 9.39
N HIS A 73 19.67 -4.48 10.24
CA HIS A 73 20.14 -5.50 11.19
C HIS A 73 19.53 -5.38 12.59
N CYS A 74 18.49 -4.56 12.77
CA CYS A 74 17.78 -4.41 14.02
C CYS A 74 17.25 -5.76 14.50
N ARG A 75 17.46 -6.07 15.78
CA ARG A 75 16.88 -7.24 16.46
C ARG A 75 15.54 -6.86 17.07
N LYS A 76 14.71 -7.86 17.37
CA LYS A 76 13.37 -7.65 17.96
C LYS A 76 13.37 -6.67 19.12
N LYS A 77 14.31 -6.82 20.07
CA LYS A 77 14.45 -5.92 21.22
C LYS A 77 14.63 -4.45 20.79
N GLY A 78 15.53 -4.18 19.84
CA GLY A 78 15.75 -2.82 19.34
C GLY A 78 14.51 -2.25 18.65
N PHE A 79 13.77 -3.08 17.91
CA PHE A 79 12.49 -2.66 17.33
C PHE A 79 11.45 -2.31 18.40
N LEU A 80 11.37 -3.06 19.49
CA LEU A 80 10.44 -2.81 20.59
C LEU A 80 10.79 -1.55 21.41
N GLU A 81 12.04 -1.10 21.37
CA GLU A 81 12.53 0.08 22.09
C GLU A 81 12.52 1.35 21.23
N ASP A 82 12.41 1.23 19.91
CA ASP A 82 12.44 2.34 18.95
C ASP A 82 11.03 2.68 18.44
N ARG A 83 10.45 3.76 18.99
CA ARG A 83 9.09 4.20 18.65
C ARG A 83 8.97 4.74 17.22
N ASP A 84 9.98 5.46 16.74
CA ASP A 84 9.93 6.03 15.38
C ASP A 84 9.99 4.92 14.34
N LEU A 85 10.80 3.88 14.59
CA LEU A 85 10.84 2.69 13.76
C LEU A 85 9.52 1.92 13.78
N GLN A 86 8.87 1.81 14.94
CA GLN A 86 7.53 1.21 15.06
C GLN A 86 6.51 1.98 14.23
N ASP A 87 6.38 3.29 14.45
CA ASP A 87 5.39 4.14 13.79
C ASP A 87 5.60 4.15 12.27
N ALA A 88 6.85 4.28 11.81
CA ALA A 88 7.18 4.23 10.39
C ALA A 88 6.85 2.85 9.78
N THR A 89 7.07 1.76 10.52
CA THR A 89 6.74 0.41 10.04
C THR A 89 5.23 0.19 9.97
N VAL A 90 4.51 0.57 11.02
CA VAL A 90 3.05 0.46 11.08
C VAL A 90 2.41 1.24 9.93
N ARG A 91 2.85 2.49 9.70
CA ARG A 91 2.34 3.32 8.59
C ARG A 91 2.55 2.65 7.23
N ARG A 92 3.70 2.02 7.00
CA ARG A 92 3.99 1.32 5.74
C ARG A 92 3.15 0.06 5.57
N LEU A 93 2.89 -0.68 6.65
CA LEU A 93 1.97 -1.82 6.64
C LEU A 93 0.53 -1.41 6.28
N GLU A 94 0.07 -0.24 6.74
CA GLU A 94 -1.22 0.31 6.31
C GLU A 94 -1.26 0.61 4.81
N VAL A 95 -0.19 1.20 4.25
CA VAL A 95 -0.11 1.47 2.80
C VAL A 95 -0.15 0.15 2.02
N ILE A 96 0.57 -0.88 2.47
CA ILE A 96 0.54 -2.21 1.85
C ILE A 96 -0.89 -2.78 1.87
N GLY A 97 -1.60 -2.68 3.00
CA GLY A 97 -2.98 -3.14 3.11
C GLY A 97 -3.95 -2.36 2.22
N GLU A 98 -3.82 -1.03 2.15
CA GLU A 98 -4.62 -0.18 1.27
C GLU A 98 -4.38 -0.51 -0.21
N ALA A 99 -3.11 -0.66 -0.63
CA ALA A 99 -2.79 -1.06 -1.99
C ALA A 99 -3.40 -2.44 -2.32
N ALA A 100 -3.26 -3.42 -1.41
CA ALA A 100 -3.84 -4.75 -1.60
C ALA A 100 -5.37 -4.74 -1.72
N LYS A 101 -6.05 -3.86 -0.97
CA LYS A 101 -7.50 -3.69 -1.01
C LYS A 101 -8.00 -3.15 -2.35
N ASN A 102 -7.24 -2.22 -2.94
CA ASN A 102 -7.58 -1.55 -4.19
C ASN A 102 -7.25 -2.37 -5.45
N ILE A 103 -6.53 -3.50 -5.32
CA ILE A 103 -6.35 -4.43 -6.44
C ILE A 103 -7.73 -4.96 -6.91
N PRO A 104 -7.99 -4.94 -8.22
CA PRO A 104 -9.24 -5.43 -8.80
C PRO A 104 -9.57 -6.88 -8.38
N LYS A 105 -10.87 -7.15 -8.21
CA LYS A 105 -11.36 -8.44 -7.69
C LYS A 105 -11.10 -9.60 -8.67
N ASN A 106 -11.22 -9.34 -9.97
CA ASN A 106 -10.83 -10.26 -11.05
C ASN A 106 -9.37 -10.67 -10.93
N PHE A 107 -8.46 -9.71 -10.72
CA PHE A 107 -7.04 -10.00 -10.56
C PHE A 107 -6.76 -10.84 -9.31
N ARG A 108 -7.32 -10.46 -8.17
CA ARG A 108 -7.20 -11.24 -6.92
C ARG A 108 -7.74 -12.66 -7.05
N LYS A 109 -8.73 -12.89 -7.91
CA LYS A 109 -9.26 -14.23 -8.20
C LYS A 109 -8.33 -15.06 -9.08
N GLN A 110 -7.48 -14.43 -9.89
CA GLN A 110 -6.50 -15.11 -10.73
C GLN A 110 -5.32 -15.63 -9.88
N TYR A 111 -4.87 -14.83 -8.91
CA TYR A 111 -3.72 -15.14 -8.04
C TYR A 111 -4.18 -15.48 -6.61
N LYS A 112 -4.82 -16.65 -6.44
CA LYS A 112 -5.48 -17.04 -5.18
C LYS A 112 -4.50 -17.48 -4.07
N GLU A 113 -3.29 -17.84 -4.45
CA GLU A 113 -2.19 -18.20 -3.56
C GLU A 113 -1.71 -17.03 -2.70
N THR A 114 -1.99 -15.80 -3.13
CA THR A 114 -1.73 -14.60 -2.33
C THR A 114 -2.92 -14.35 -1.41
N GLU A 115 -2.68 -14.20 -0.10
CA GLU A 115 -3.72 -14.01 0.92
C GLU A 115 -4.29 -12.57 0.91
N TRP A 116 -4.81 -12.09 -0.22
CA TRP A 116 -5.24 -10.69 -0.42
C TRP A 116 -6.18 -10.16 0.66
N LYS A 117 -7.11 -10.99 1.14
CA LYS A 117 -8.05 -10.60 2.20
C LYS A 117 -7.34 -10.34 3.52
N LYS A 118 -6.35 -11.16 3.87
CA LYS A 118 -5.54 -11.03 5.08
C LYS A 118 -4.67 -9.78 5.01
N ILE A 119 -4.05 -9.53 3.85
CA ILE A 119 -3.23 -8.34 3.63
C ILE A 119 -4.07 -7.06 3.72
N ALA A 120 -5.23 -7.03 3.05
CA ALA A 120 -6.16 -5.90 3.15
C ALA A 120 -6.68 -5.70 4.59
N GLY A 121 -6.98 -6.80 5.30
CA GLY A 121 -7.44 -6.77 6.68
C GLY A 121 -6.39 -6.27 7.68
N LEU A 122 -5.09 -6.34 7.34
CA LEU A 122 -4.01 -5.81 8.19
C LEU A 122 -4.20 -4.31 8.47
N ARG A 123 -4.57 -3.54 7.44
CA ARG A 123 -4.90 -2.12 7.60
C ARG A 123 -6.01 -1.92 8.62
N ASP A 124 -7.11 -2.65 8.48
CA ASP A 124 -8.28 -2.49 9.33
C ASP A 124 -7.93 -2.83 10.79
N ILE A 125 -7.10 -3.85 11.02
CA ILE A 125 -6.57 -4.17 12.36
C ILE A 125 -5.71 -3.03 12.89
N ILE A 126 -4.77 -2.51 12.10
CA ILE A 126 -3.82 -1.48 12.54
C ILE A 126 -4.55 -0.18 12.91
N ILE A 127 -5.45 0.32 12.04
CA ILE A 127 -6.14 1.60 12.28
C ILE A 127 -7.08 1.54 13.48
N HIS A 128 -7.69 0.37 13.75
CA HIS A 128 -8.58 0.19 14.89
C HIS A 128 -7.83 -0.14 16.19
N ALA A 129 -6.65 -0.77 16.08
CA ALA A 129 -5.81 -1.12 17.21
C ALA A 129 -4.77 -0.05 17.56
N TYR A 130 -4.83 1.16 17.00
CA TYR A 130 -3.80 2.21 17.11
C TYR A 130 -3.22 2.40 18.54
N PHE A 131 -4.03 2.25 19.60
CA PHE A 131 -3.57 2.36 20.99
C PHE A 131 -3.03 1.06 21.63
N LYS A 132 -3.23 -0.10 21.00
CA LYS A 132 -2.90 -1.44 21.51
C LYS A 132 -2.43 -2.39 20.40
N ILE A 133 -1.60 -1.91 19.47
CA ILE A 133 -0.98 -2.79 18.47
C ILE A 133 -0.05 -3.76 19.18
N ASN A 134 -0.26 -5.06 18.94
CA ASN A 134 0.66 -6.08 19.43
C ASN A 134 1.93 -6.07 18.56
N LEU A 135 3.00 -5.48 19.09
CA LEU A 135 4.28 -5.34 18.39
C LEU A 135 4.97 -6.68 18.11
N ASP A 136 4.67 -7.75 18.87
CA ASP A 136 5.17 -9.09 18.55
C ASP A 136 4.56 -9.61 17.25
N ILE A 137 3.29 -9.32 16.99
CA ILE A 137 2.62 -9.65 15.73
C ILE A 137 3.24 -8.85 14.59
N ILE A 138 3.47 -7.55 14.77
CA ILE A 138 4.12 -6.71 13.76
C ILE A 138 5.52 -7.26 13.43
N TRP A 139 6.30 -7.61 14.45
CA TRP A 139 7.62 -8.20 14.25
C TRP A 139 7.55 -9.51 13.45
N ARG A 140 6.59 -10.38 13.75
CA ARG A 140 6.37 -11.62 12.98
C ARG A 140 6.04 -11.32 11.52
N ILE A 141 5.14 -10.38 11.27
CA ILE A 141 4.76 -9.96 9.90
C ILE A 141 6.00 -9.52 9.13
N ILE A 142 6.87 -8.69 9.74
CA ILE A 142 8.10 -8.20 9.11
C ILE A 142 9.03 -9.35 8.71
N LYS A 143 9.19 -10.36 9.58
CA LYS A 143 10.20 -11.41 9.40
C LYS A 143 9.71 -12.62 8.60
N GLU A 144 8.42 -12.92 8.65
CA GLU A 144 7.84 -14.13 8.08
C GLU A 144 6.93 -13.81 6.88
N ASP A 145 5.98 -12.89 7.03
CA ASP A 145 4.95 -12.65 6.02
C ASP A 145 5.44 -11.74 4.88
N LEU A 146 6.16 -10.64 5.19
CA LEU A 146 6.59 -9.67 4.17
C LEU A 146 7.54 -10.26 3.11
N PRO A 147 8.54 -11.09 3.44
CA PRO A 147 9.41 -11.70 2.43
C PRO A 147 8.62 -12.60 1.45
N ILE A 148 7.63 -13.34 1.96
CA ILE A 148 6.76 -14.19 1.15
C ILE A 148 5.93 -13.32 0.21
N LEU A 149 5.28 -12.28 0.75
CA LEU A 149 4.48 -11.35 -0.04
C LEU A 149 5.32 -10.67 -1.13
N LYS A 150 6.51 -10.17 -0.78
CA LYS A 150 7.42 -9.53 -1.75
C LYS A 150 7.73 -10.44 -2.92
N LYS A 151 8.02 -11.71 -2.64
CA LYS A 151 8.27 -12.72 -3.67
C LYS A 151 7.04 -12.95 -4.54
N GLN A 152 5.88 -13.15 -3.94
CA GLN A 152 4.62 -13.36 -4.68
C GLN A 152 4.33 -12.18 -5.62
N ILE A 153 4.40 -10.93 -5.13
CA ILE A 153 4.14 -9.75 -5.96
C ILE A 153 5.20 -9.59 -7.07
N ALA A 154 6.46 -9.91 -6.79
CA ALA A 154 7.52 -9.86 -7.79
C ALA A 154 7.32 -10.90 -8.91
N ASP A 155 6.89 -12.11 -8.56
CA ASP A 155 6.61 -13.18 -9.53
C ASP A 155 5.38 -12.83 -10.39
N ILE A 156 4.31 -12.30 -9.77
CA ILE A 156 3.14 -11.75 -10.48
C ILE A 156 3.57 -10.62 -11.44
N SER A 157 4.39 -9.69 -10.98
CA SER A 157 4.86 -8.56 -11.80
C SER A 157 5.72 -9.01 -12.99
N LYS A 158 6.39 -10.18 -12.89
CA LYS A 158 7.14 -10.76 -14.00
C LYS A 158 6.23 -11.47 -15.00
N SER A 159 5.19 -12.18 -14.55
CA SER A 159 4.25 -12.87 -15.45
C SER A 159 3.37 -11.93 -16.27
N LEU A 160 3.33 -10.65 -15.89
CA LEU A 160 2.64 -9.58 -16.61
C LEU A 160 3.47 -8.94 -17.73
N LYS A 161 4.80 -9.15 -17.75
CA LYS A 161 5.71 -8.64 -18.79
C LYS A 161 5.86 -9.64 -19.93
#